data_AF-A0A524EXT0-F1
#
_entry.id   AF-A0A524EXT0-F1
#
_cell.length_a   1.000
_cell.length_b   1.000
_cell.length_c   1.000
_cell.angle_alpha   90.00
_cell.angle_beta   90.00
_cell.angle_gamma   90.00
#
_symmetry.space_group_name_H-M   'P 1'
#
loop_
_entity.id
_entity.type
_entity.pdbx_description
1 polymer ?
#
loop_
_entity_poly.entity_id
_entity_poly.type
_entity_poly.pdbx_seq_one_letter_code
_entity_poly.pdbx_strand_id
1 'polypeptide(L)'
;MIRNEEKMIFEEEEEEIHEDKDIGDEAEQYDSYREEDIEIEKKISAEGKDYTLIEVDLWATSLHDAKIGIRQDAQYQSKSRQFTKTTEVIGEVVFHTGWGENRQKENYKEIVTIDEEFWDTSKKSKIMQIVNDRYSDYDPKKFARILRKLMVKTFVGLGRKQEGSMKGRWTGSFEDSQVMSITMTFGDRRRRNPLPFFYVDIPGFKYRVPVMRVHTIIGDRYVFPLIDDETNTTVPYIIEGRRFTPGQDYFVFDGRTMQKIAFINDVALNIGGKVDIKFMKPKPDKNGELQDPWEYLRRNYVFQRVLIMFAASLKYFHPIYRQYRRVHRAMKTLRDYHKDATKMSVMEKEDKYRRAKKKMRFLKNFPVWPKELSLHYNPRRVRT
;
A
#
# COMPACT_ATOMS: atom_id res chain seq x y z
N MET A 1 -41.04 -33.24 42.51
CA MET A 1 -40.98 -31.79 42.80
C MET A 1 -40.05 -31.14 41.80
N ILE A 2 -40.61 -30.18 41.09
CA ILE A 2 -40.16 -29.53 39.86
C ILE A 2 -38.90 -28.70 40.14
N ARG A 3 -37.86 -28.82 39.32
CA ARG A 3 -36.79 -27.81 39.22
C ARG A 3 -36.78 -27.28 37.80
N ASN A 4 -37.19 -26.01 37.73
CA ASN A 4 -37.45 -25.23 36.54
C ASN A 4 -36.21 -25.02 35.68
N GLU A 5 -36.47 -25.07 34.39
CA GLU A 5 -35.64 -24.63 33.28
C GLU A 5 -35.39 -23.11 33.36
N GLU A 6 -34.12 -22.69 33.35
CA GLU A 6 -33.75 -21.34 32.88
C GLU A 6 -33.29 -21.47 31.43
N LYS A 7 -34.26 -21.44 30.50
CA LYS A 7 -34.02 -21.12 29.10
C LYS A 7 -33.78 -19.62 29.01
N MET A 8 -32.53 -19.22 28.79
CA MET A 8 -32.22 -17.87 28.33
C MET A 8 -32.81 -17.69 26.93
N ILE A 9 -33.84 -16.86 26.88
CA ILE A 9 -34.44 -16.32 25.68
C ILE A 9 -33.39 -15.41 25.02
N PHE A 10 -32.84 -15.85 23.89
CA PHE A 10 -32.24 -14.95 22.92
C PHE A 10 -33.41 -14.41 22.09
N GLU A 11 -33.87 -13.20 22.40
CA GLU A 11 -34.71 -12.43 21.48
C GLU A 11 -33.85 -12.05 20.28
N GLU A 12 -34.12 -12.70 19.15
CA GLU A 12 -33.70 -12.26 17.82
C GLU A 12 -34.47 -10.96 17.50
N GLU A 13 -33.84 -9.81 17.75
CA GLU A 13 -34.20 -8.58 17.03
C GLU A 13 -33.73 -8.77 15.58
N GLU A 14 -34.62 -9.31 14.73
CA GLU A 14 -34.52 -9.16 13.28
C GLU A 14 -34.71 -7.66 12.97
N GLU A 15 -33.59 -6.92 12.90
CA GLU A 15 -33.57 -5.62 12.23
C GLU A 15 -33.97 -5.85 10.77
N GLU A 16 -35.17 -5.39 10.40
CA GLU A 16 -35.58 -5.21 9.00
C GLU A 16 -34.52 -4.38 8.29
N ILE A 17 -33.66 -5.06 7.53
CA ILE A 17 -32.79 -4.41 6.56
C ILE A 17 -33.72 -3.85 5.49
N HIS A 18 -33.95 -2.53 5.56
CA HIS A 18 -34.54 -1.79 4.46
C HIS A 18 -33.71 -2.07 3.20
N GLU A 19 -34.30 -2.80 2.25
CA GLU A 19 -33.80 -2.90 0.89
C GLU A 19 -33.79 -1.49 0.28
N ASP A 20 -32.60 -0.89 0.23
CA ASP A 20 -32.32 0.32 -0.53
C ASP A 20 -32.66 0.04 -2.00
N LYS A 21 -33.87 0.48 -2.39
CA LYS A 21 -34.35 0.47 -3.77
C LYS A 21 -33.52 1.43 -4.62
N ASP A 22 -33.10 0.93 -5.78
CA ASP A 22 -32.77 1.69 -6.99
C ASP A 22 -31.78 2.85 -6.86
N ILE A 23 -30.55 2.55 -6.40
CA ILE A 23 -29.37 3.28 -6.88
C ILE A 23 -28.96 2.60 -8.18
N GLY A 24 -29.52 3.10 -9.28
CA GLY A 24 -29.53 2.44 -10.59
C GLY A 24 -28.17 2.09 -11.19
N ASP A 25 -28.26 1.18 -12.16
CA ASP A 25 -27.21 0.63 -13.03
C ASP A 25 -26.30 1.69 -13.71
N GLU A 26 -26.61 2.97 -13.60
CA GLU A 26 -25.75 4.07 -14.07
C GLU A 26 -24.47 4.22 -13.24
N ALA A 27 -24.42 3.80 -11.98
CA ALA A 27 -23.17 3.85 -11.21
C ALA A 27 -22.16 2.75 -11.62
N GLU A 28 -22.63 1.65 -12.23
CA GLU A 28 -21.79 0.49 -12.56
C GLU A 28 -20.96 0.68 -13.84
N GLN A 29 -21.35 1.61 -14.71
CA GLN A 29 -20.65 1.86 -15.98
C GLN A 29 -19.40 2.75 -15.84
N TYR A 30 -19.11 3.26 -14.63
CA TYR A 30 -18.16 4.34 -14.44
C TYR A 30 -16.78 3.92 -13.87
N ASP A 31 -16.52 2.63 -13.62
CA ASP A 31 -15.23 2.20 -13.01
C ASP A 31 -14.41 1.21 -13.84
N SER A 32 -14.88 0.80 -15.02
CA SER A 32 -14.11 -0.05 -15.93
C SER A 32 -13.21 0.80 -16.83
N TYR A 33 -11.89 0.53 -16.81
CA TYR A 33 -10.99 0.98 -17.87
C TYR A 33 -11.56 0.55 -19.23
N ARG A 34 -11.48 1.42 -20.24
CA ARG A 34 -11.78 1.00 -21.61
C ARG A 34 -10.79 -0.10 -22.01
N GLU A 35 -11.22 -1.05 -22.83
CA GLU A 35 -10.34 -2.13 -23.27
C GLU A 35 -9.12 -1.58 -24.02
N GLU A 36 -9.33 -0.55 -24.85
CA GLU A 36 -8.29 0.21 -25.53
C GLU A 36 -7.22 0.72 -24.55
N ASP A 37 -7.66 1.24 -23.40
CA ASP A 37 -6.75 1.73 -22.36
C ASP A 37 -5.89 0.59 -21.81
N ILE A 38 -6.49 -0.57 -21.55
CA ILE A 38 -5.78 -1.76 -21.06
C ILE A 38 -4.77 -2.25 -22.11
N GLU A 39 -5.13 -2.24 -23.38
CA GLU A 39 -4.25 -2.64 -24.48
C GLU A 39 -3.05 -1.73 -24.64
N ILE A 40 -3.23 -0.40 -24.55
CA ILE A 40 -2.10 0.52 -24.63
C ILE A 40 -1.16 0.32 -23.43
N GLU A 41 -1.67 0.05 -22.24
CA GLU A 41 -0.83 -0.28 -21.07
C GLU A 41 -0.08 -1.59 -21.23
N LYS A 42 -0.73 -2.63 -21.76
CA LYS A 42 -0.04 -3.88 -22.10
C LYS A 42 1.04 -3.64 -23.14
N LYS A 43 0.78 -2.79 -24.13
CA LYS A 43 1.76 -2.42 -25.16
C LYS A 43 2.94 -1.65 -24.58
N ILE A 44 2.69 -0.67 -23.70
CA ILE A 44 3.76 0.04 -22.98
C ILE A 44 4.57 -0.92 -22.09
N SER A 45 3.89 -1.88 -21.45
CA SER A 45 4.54 -2.90 -20.66
C SER A 45 5.42 -3.82 -21.51
N ALA A 46 4.96 -4.20 -22.71
CA ALA A 46 5.70 -5.03 -23.65
C ALA A 46 6.90 -4.28 -24.27
N GLU A 47 6.72 -3.00 -24.58
CA GLU A 47 7.75 -2.11 -25.13
C GLU A 47 8.65 -1.49 -24.05
N GLY A 48 8.58 -1.99 -22.82
CA GLY A 48 9.21 -1.41 -21.63
C GLY A 48 10.61 -0.84 -21.90
N LYS A 49 10.80 0.43 -21.52
CA LYS A 49 12.09 1.11 -21.65
C LYS A 49 13.07 0.54 -20.63
N ASP A 50 14.32 0.37 -21.05
CA ASP A 50 15.41 -0.11 -20.20
C ASP A 50 15.93 1.00 -19.28
N TYR A 51 15.25 1.21 -18.15
CA TYR A 51 15.65 2.20 -17.16
C TYR A 51 16.75 1.66 -16.24
N THR A 52 17.84 2.42 -16.10
CA THR A 52 18.99 2.05 -15.27
C THR A 52 18.96 2.70 -13.90
N LEU A 53 18.28 3.84 -13.79
CA LEU A 53 18.01 4.57 -12.55
C LEU A 53 16.59 5.13 -12.59
N ILE A 54 15.87 5.01 -11.48
CA ILE A 54 14.60 5.68 -11.23
C ILE A 54 14.75 6.50 -9.95
N GLU A 55 14.48 7.80 -10.02
CA GLU A 55 14.49 8.69 -8.86
C GLU A 55 13.05 8.91 -8.40
N VAL A 56 12.76 8.61 -7.14
CA VAL A 56 11.47 8.88 -6.49
C VAL A 56 11.70 10.01 -5.49
N ASP A 57 11.26 11.21 -5.82
CA ASP A 57 11.49 12.41 -5.00
C ASP A 57 10.20 12.83 -4.31
N LEU A 58 10.15 12.69 -2.98
CA LEU A 58 9.00 13.09 -2.16
C LEU A 58 9.26 14.45 -1.52
N TRP A 59 8.61 15.50 -1.98
CA TRP A 59 8.81 16.86 -1.51
C TRP A 59 8.73 16.94 0.03
N ALA A 60 9.75 17.59 0.60
CA ALA A 60 10.08 17.52 2.02
C ALA A 60 9.00 18.11 2.94
N THR A 61 8.47 19.26 2.54
CA THR A 61 7.66 20.15 3.39
C THR A 61 6.66 20.92 2.54
N SER A 62 5.60 21.42 3.16
CA SER A 62 4.59 22.26 2.51
C SER A 62 5.10 23.59 1.95
N LEU A 63 6.36 23.94 2.25
CA LEU A 63 7.09 25.06 1.65
C LEU A 63 7.67 24.72 0.26
N HIS A 64 7.82 23.43 -0.05
CA HIS A 64 8.22 22.90 -1.35
C HIS A 64 7.07 22.23 -2.09
N ASP A 65 5.86 22.26 -1.53
CA ASP A 65 4.67 21.86 -2.28
C ASP A 65 4.59 22.75 -3.50
N ALA A 66 4.85 22.17 -4.66
CA ALA A 66 4.35 22.73 -5.89
C ALA A 66 2.84 22.66 -5.77
N LYS A 67 2.22 23.73 -5.24
CA LYS A 67 0.78 23.92 -5.28
C LYS A 67 0.41 23.87 -6.74
N ILE A 68 -0.08 22.71 -7.14
CA ILE A 68 -0.68 22.51 -8.43
C ILE A 68 -1.77 23.57 -8.54
N GLY A 69 -1.66 24.42 -9.56
CA GLY A 69 -2.67 25.45 -9.77
C GLY A 69 -4.04 24.78 -9.90
N ILE A 70 -5.10 25.42 -9.39
CA ILE A 70 -6.48 24.90 -9.40
C ILE A 70 -6.87 24.30 -10.77
N ARG A 71 -6.39 24.91 -11.86
CA ARG A 71 -6.58 24.42 -13.22
C ARG A 71 -5.93 23.04 -13.49
N GLN A 72 -4.71 22.82 -13.03
CA GLN A 72 -4.02 21.54 -13.22
C GLN A 72 -4.65 20.46 -12.35
N ASP A 73 -5.07 20.79 -11.12
CA ASP A 73 -5.80 19.87 -10.25
C ASP A 73 -7.13 19.45 -10.89
N ALA A 74 -7.93 20.43 -11.35
CA ALA A 74 -9.15 20.15 -12.12
C ALA A 74 -8.88 19.31 -13.39
N GLN A 75 -7.73 19.49 -14.05
CA GLN A 75 -7.34 18.65 -15.19
C GLN A 75 -7.00 17.22 -14.78
N TYR A 76 -6.33 17.00 -13.65
CA TYR A 76 -6.09 15.66 -13.13
C TYR A 76 -7.40 14.97 -12.74
N GLN A 77 -8.28 15.67 -12.00
CA GLN A 77 -9.62 15.16 -11.64
C GLN A 77 -10.47 14.83 -12.89
N SER A 78 -10.40 15.69 -13.91
CA SER A 78 -11.10 15.46 -15.17
C SER A 78 -10.53 14.27 -15.97
N LYS A 79 -9.23 13.99 -15.86
CA LYS A 79 -8.56 12.93 -16.63
C LYS A 79 -8.47 11.61 -15.92
N SER A 80 -8.51 11.60 -14.59
CA SER A 80 -8.49 10.39 -13.79
C SER A 80 -9.43 10.50 -12.61
N ARG A 81 -10.41 9.59 -12.59
CA ARG A 81 -11.35 9.42 -11.47
C ARG A 81 -10.66 8.97 -10.19
N GLN A 82 -9.44 8.43 -10.32
CA GLN A 82 -8.61 8.01 -9.18
C GLN A 82 -7.91 9.19 -8.50
N PHE A 83 -7.88 10.37 -9.13
CA PHE A 83 -7.40 11.62 -8.56
C PHE A 83 -8.58 12.35 -7.92
N THR A 84 -8.72 12.20 -6.61
CA THR A 84 -9.80 12.79 -5.83
C THR A 84 -9.48 14.25 -5.46
N LYS A 85 -10.48 14.99 -4.98
CA LYS A 85 -10.29 16.36 -4.46
C LYS A 85 -9.36 16.43 -3.23
N THR A 86 -9.15 15.30 -2.59
CA THR A 86 -8.32 15.12 -1.39
C THR A 86 -6.95 14.54 -1.71
N THR A 87 -6.68 14.26 -2.98
CA THR A 87 -5.38 13.79 -3.44
C THR A 87 -4.40 14.96 -3.46
N GLU A 88 -3.34 14.84 -2.68
CA GLU A 88 -2.24 15.80 -2.66
C GLU A 88 -1.06 15.24 -3.47
N VAL A 89 -0.46 16.07 -4.31
CA VAL A 89 0.80 15.73 -4.99
C VAL A 89 1.94 16.03 -4.06
N ILE A 90 2.70 14.98 -3.74
CA ILE A 90 3.76 15.00 -2.74
C ILE A 90 5.14 14.73 -3.35
N GLY A 91 5.25 14.62 -4.67
CA GLY A 91 6.50 14.25 -5.29
C GLY A 91 6.45 14.01 -6.79
N GLU A 92 7.59 13.61 -7.34
CA GLU A 92 7.72 13.18 -8.72
C GLU A 92 8.60 11.93 -8.86
N VAL A 93 8.38 11.20 -9.96
CA VAL A 93 9.23 10.08 -10.39
C VAL A 93 9.90 10.47 -11.68
N VAL A 94 11.23 10.33 -11.72
CA VAL A 94 12.08 10.63 -12.86
C VAL A 94 12.81 9.36 -13.29
N PHE A 95 12.86 9.15 -14.60
CA PHE A 95 13.46 7.95 -15.19
C PHE A 95 14.75 8.30 -15.92
N HIS A 96 15.71 7.38 -15.88
CA HIS A 96 17.00 7.53 -16.55
C HIS A 96 17.36 6.26 -17.31
N THR A 97 17.90 6.45 -18.51
CA THR A 97 18.45 5.40 -19.38
C THR A 97 19.97 5.54 -19.47
N GLY A 98 20.66 4.49 -19.91
CA GLY A 98 22.12 4.49 -20.05
C GLY A 98 22.88 4.39 -18.71
N TRP A 99 24.18 4.10 -18.79
CA TRP A 99 25.00 3.79 -17.62
C TRP A 99 26.14 4.80 -17.43
N GLY A 100 26.50 5.09 -16.17
CA GLY A 100 27.65 5.94 -15.84
C GLY A 100 27.48 7.37 -16.37
N GLU A 101 28.50 7.88 -17.07
CA GLU A 101 28.52 9.23 -17.66
C GLU A 101 27.52 9.38 -18.81
N ASN A 102 27.18 8.28 -19.49
CA ASN A 102 26.20 8.27 -20.58
C ASN A 102 24.74 8.23 -20.08
N ARG A 103 24.50 8.45 -18.79
CA ARG A 103 23.15 8.42 -18.23
C ARG A 103 22.34 9.61 -18.74
N GLN A 104 21.23 9.33 -19.40
CA GLN A 104 20.32 10.35 -19.93
C GLN A 104 19.06 10.40 -19.07
N LYS A 105 18.66 11.59 -18.66
CA LYS A 105 17.38 11.83 -17.98
C LYS A 105 16.29 11.83 -19.02
N GLU A 106 15.27 11.01 -18.83
CA GLU A 106 14.13 10.98 -19.71
C GLU A 106 13.29 12.25 -19.54
N ASN A 107 12.74 12.74 -20.66
CA ASN A 107 11.74 13.81 -20.64
C ASN A 107 10.37 13.35 -20.08
N TYR A 108 10.30 12.12 -19.56
CA TYR A 108 9.15 11.53 -18.91
C TYR A 108 9.21 11.75 -17.40
N LYS A 109 8.10 12.23 -16.84
CA LYS A 109 7.92 12.34 -15.40
C LYS A 109 6.55 11.83 -14.99
N GLU A 110 6.51 11.24 -13.82
CA GLU A 110 5.26 10.98 -13.10
C GLU A 110 5.20 11.83 -11.86
N ILE A 111 4.00 12.04 -11.35
CA ILE A 111 3.76 12.65 -10.06
C ILE A 111 3.40 11.56 -9.05
N VAL A 112 3.86 11.72 -7.82
CA VAL A 112 3.49 10.89 -6.68
C VAL A 112 2.44 11.64 -5.90
N THR A 113 1.36 10.94 -5.58
CA THR A 113 0.26 11.49 -4.79
C THR A 113 -0.03 10.65 -3.56
N ILE A 114 -0.54 11.30 -2.53
CA ILE A 114 -1.17 10.64 -1.39
C ILE A 114 -2.63 11.07 -1.33
N ASP A 115 -3.54 10.14 -1.05
CA ASP A 115 -4.91 10.52 -0.75
C ASP A 115 -5.02 10.90 0.72
N GLU A 116 -5.12 12.19 1.00
CA GLU A 116 -5.22 12.73 2.35
C GLU A 116 -6.60 12.53 2.97
N GLU A 117 -7.65 12.09 2.26
CA GLU A 117 -8.96 11.86 2.90
C GLU A 117 -8.86 10.80 4.02
N PHE A 118 -7.92 9.85 3.85
CA PHE A 118 -7.56 8.88 4.87
C PHE A 118 -6.75 9.47 6.05
N TRP A 119 -6.24 10.70 5.91
CA TRP A 119 -5.33 11.38 6.84
C TRP A 119 -5.91 12.66 7.45
N ASP A 120 -6.91 13.29 6.82
CA ASP A 120 -7.51 14.55 7.24
C ASP A 120 -8.31 14.36 8.54
N THR A 121 -7.91 15.13 9.54
CA THR A 121 -8.49 15.15 10.88
C THR A 121 -9.46 16.31 11.08
N SER A 122 -9.68 17.11 10.04
CA SER A 122 -10.69 18.15 10.04
C SER A 122 -12.06 17.51 10.25
N LYS A 123 -12.95 18.20 10.99
CA LYS A 123 -14.29 17.70 11.38
C LYS A 123 -15.22 17.42 10.18
N LYS A 124 -14.75 17.60 8.93
CA LYS A 124 -15.54 17.51 7.70
C LYS A 124 -15.48 16.15 7.02
N SER A 125 -14.55 15.26 7.39
CA SER A 125 -14.54 13.90 6.84
C SER A 125 -15.82 13.17 7.26
N LYS A 126 -16.54 12.58 6.30
CA LYS A 126 -17.78 11.83 6.54
C LYS A 126 -17.56 10.68 7.52
N ILE A 127 -16.36 10.09 7.51
CA ILE A 127 -15.92 9.06 8.45
C ILE A 127 -15.82 9.63 9.88
N MET A 128 -15.27 10.84 10.04
CA MET A 128 -15.17 11.50 11.35
C MET A 128 -16.52 11.90 11.92
N GLN A 129 -17.48 12.27 11.08
CA GLN A 129 -18.85 12.54 11.51
C GLN A 129 -19.51 11.27 12.06
N ILE A 130 -19.43 10.15 11.31
CA ILE A 130 -19.95 8.84 11.75
C ILE A 130 -19.31 8.37 13.06
N VAL A 131 -17.99 8.59 13.23
CA VAL A 131 -17.28 8.25 14.48
C VAL A 131 -17.72 9.13 15.64
N ASN A 132 -17.94 10.43 15.42
CA ASN A 132 -18.41 11.35 16.47
C ASN A 132 -19.82 11.01 16.94
N ASP A 133 -20.72 10.73 16.00
CA ASP A 133 -22.13 10.48 16.28
C ASP A 133 -22.33 9.17 17.05
N ARG A 134 -21.49 8.15 16.80
CA ARG A 134 -21.56 6.85 17.48
C ARG A 134 -20.76 6.79 18.80
N TYR A 135 -19.85 7.73 19.07
CA TYR A 135 -18.90 7.65 20.21
C TYR A 135 -18.62 9.02 20.88
N SER A 136 -19.66 9.61 21.49
CA SER A 136 -19.62 10.95 22.12
C SER A 136 -18.63 11.12 23.30
N ASP A 137 -18.18 10.02 23.91
CA ASP A 137 -17.19 10.01 25.01
C ASP A 137 -15.73 9.95 24.51
N TYR A 138 -15.49 10.08 23.21
CA TYR A 138 -14.20 9.85 22.57
C TYR A 138 -13.55 11.12 22.00
N ASP A 139 -12.21 11.21 22.05
CA ASP A 139 -11.42 12.26 21.36
C ASP A 139 -11.12 11.84 19.91
N PRO A 140 -11.86 12.35 18.91
CA PRO A 140 -11.82 11.86 17.54
C PRO A 140 -10.45 12.07 16.90
N LYS A 141 -9.76 13.15 17.29
CA LYS A 141 -8.42 13.51 16.76
C LYS A 141 -7.37 12.45 17.12
N LYS A 142 -7.51 11.79 18.28
CA LYS A 142 -6.58 10.72 18.69
C LYS A 142 -6.80 9.43 17.90
N PHE A 143 -8.03 9.18 17.45
CA PHE A 143 -8.42 7.94 16.81
C PHE A 143 -8.26 7.97 15.29
N ALA A 144 -8.56 9.10 14.65
CA ALA A 144 -8.28 9.35 13.24
C ALA A 144 -6.81 9.02 12.88
N ARG A 145 -5.87 9.24 13.82
CA ARG A 145 -4.44 8.90 13.65
C ARG A 145 -4.12 7.41 13.63
N ILE A 146 -5.02 6.56 14.13
CA ILE A 146 -4.85 5.10 14.27
C ILE A 146 -5.55 4.33 13.15
N LEU A 147 -6.52 4.94 12.47
CA LEU A 147 -7.24 4.34 11.35
C LEU A 147 -6.64 4.62 9.97
N ARG A 148 -5.55 5.40 9.93
CA ARG A 148 -4.95 5.84 8.67
C ARG A 148 -4.48 4.62 7.87
N LYS A 149 -4.98 4.51 6.64
CA LYS A 149 -4.47 3.59 5.63
C LYS A 149 -3.53 4.37 4.74
N LEU A 150 -2.34 3.84 4.49
CA LEU A 150 -1.49 4.40 3.45
C LEU A 150 -2.06 4.04 2.09
N MET A 151 -2.28 5.07 1.27
CA MET A 151 -2.58 4.94 -0.14
C MET A 151 -1.68 5.92 -0.88
N VAL A 152 -0.65 5.38 -1.54
CA VAL A 152 0.19 6.13 -2.47
C VAL A 152 -0.30 5.82 -3.87
N LYS A 153 -0.40 6.82 -4.74
CA LYS A 153 -0.66 6.61 -6.18
C LYS A 153 0.36 7.37 -7.01
N THR A 154 0.57 6.94 -8.24
CA THR A 154 1.34 7.69 -9.24
C THR A 154 0.52 7.98 -10.47
N PHE A 155 0.79 9.12 -11.10
CA PHE A 155 0.12 9.54 -12.34
C PHE A 155 1.12 10.11 -13.35
N VAL A 156 0.82 9.96 -14.64
CA VAL A 156 1.58 10.61 -15.71
C VAL A 156 1.43 12.14 -15.63
N GLY A 157 2.54 12.89 -15.71
CA GLY A 157 2.52 14.36 -15.70
C GLY A 157 1.68 15.00 -16.82
N LEU A 158 1.01 16.13 -16.54
CA LEU A 158 0.16 16.83 -17.52
C LEU A 158 0.92 17.63 -18.60
N GLY A 159 2.22 17.88 -18.43
CA GLY A 159 3.01 18.84 -19.23
C GLY A 159 3.30 18.49 -20.70
N ARG A 160 2.90 17.33 -21.22
CA ARG A 160 3.30 16.87 -22.58
C ARG A 160 2.58 17.58 -23.75
N LYS A 161 3.10 17.50 -24.97
CA LYS A 161 2.35 17.77 -26.23
C LYS A 161 2.61 16.62 -27.20
N GLN A 162 2.18 15.42 -26.84
CA GLN A 162 2.26 14.27 -27.76
C GLN A 162 0.84 13.85 -28.14
N GLU A 163 0.59 13.62 -29.42
CA GLU A 163 -0.60 12.90 -29.89
C GLU A 163 -0.66 11.54 -29.19
N GLY A 164 -1.85 11.15 -28.70
CA GLY A 164 -2.02 9.95 -27.87
C GLY A 164 -1.54 10.07 -26.41
N SER A 165 -1.22 11.27 -25.91
CA SER A 165 -0.61 11.42 -24.58
C SER A 165 -1.51 10.94 -23.42
N MET A 166 -1.00 9.95 -22.66
CA MET A 166 -1.56 9.39 -21.42
C MET A 166 -1.53 10.36 -20.21
N LYS A 167 -1.65 11.66 -20.44
CA LYS A 167 -1.54 12.68 -19.39
C LYS A 167 -2.55 12.45 -18.27
N GLY A 168 -2.11 12.56 -17.02
CA GLY A 168 -2.99 12.44 -15.87
C GLY A 168 -3.47 11.03 -15.61
N ARG A 169 -3.00 10.03 -16.37
CA ARG A 169 -3.40 8.64 -16.21
C ARG A 169 -2.73 8.04 -14.97
N TRP A 170 -3.50 7.26 -14.22
CA TRP A 170 -3.01 6.47 -13.09
C TRP A 170 -2.01 5.42 -13.57
N THR A 171 -0.86 5.29 -12.89
CA THR A 171 0.20 4.35 -13.27
C THR A 171 0.42 3.24 -12.25
N GLY A 172 -0.08 3.40 -11.02
CA GLY A 172 -0.03 2.39 -9.97
C GLY A 172 -0.47 2.95 -8.62
N SER A 173 -0.87 2.08 -7.70
CA SER A 173 -1.10 2.43 -6.29
C SER A 173 -0.49 1.43 -5.32
N PHE A 174 -0.17 1.91 -4.13
CA PHE A 174 0.36 1.15 -3.00
C PHE A 174 -0.61 1.31 -1.83
N GLU A 175 -1.34 0.24 -1.51
CA GLU A 175 -2.37 0.25 -0.49
C GLU A 175 -2.00 -0.67 0.68
N ASP A 176 -2.00 -0.12 1.89
CA ASP A 176 -1.84 -0.90 3.11
C ASP A 176 -3.10 -1.75 3.40
N SER A 177 -2.91 -3.05 3.62
CA SER A 177 -3.99 -3.94 4.06
C SER A 177 -3.92 -4.10 5.58
N GLN A 178 -4.81 -3.39 6.27
CA GLN A 178 -4.87 -3.42 7.74
C GLN A 178 -5.22 -4.82 8.25
N VAL A 179 -6.18 -5.49 7.61
CA VAL A 179 -6.59 -6.85 7.98
C VAL A 179 -5.42 -7.83 7.81
N MET A 180 -4.78 -7.85 6.64
CA MET A 180 -3.69 -8.81 6.39
C MET A 180 -2.49 -8.52 7.28
N SER A 181 -2.15 -7.25 7.49
CA SER A 181 -1.08 -6.85 8.41
C SER A 181 -1.34 -7.31 9.84
N ILE A 182 -2.58 -7.17 10.31
CA ILE A 182 -3.02 -7.68 11.61
C ILE A 182 -2.87 -9.19 11.64
N THR A 183 -3.51 -9.91 10.71
CA THR A 183 -3.52 -11.37 10.65
C THR A 183 -2.10 -11.94 10.64
N MET A 184 -1.20 -11.42 9.81
CA MET A 184 0.20 -11.85 9.76
C MET A 184 0.93 -11.57 11.07
N THR A 185 0.73 -10.40 11.67
CA THR A 185 1.34 -10.03 12.95
C THR A 185 0.97 -11.02 14.07
N PHE A 186 -0.26 -11.56 14.07
CA PHE A 186 -0.67 -12.60 15.03
C PHE A 186 -0.18 -14.00 14.66
N GLY A 187 -0.04 -14.28 13.37
CA GLY A 187 0.58 -15.50 12.87
C GLY A 187 2.04 -15.65 13.32
N ASP A 188 2.80 -14.55 13.43
CA ASP A 188 4.18 -14.57 13.91
C ASP A 188 4.27 -14.71 15.44
N ARG A 189 4.19 -15.97 15.88
CA ARG A 189 4.34 -16.35 17.29
C ARG A 189 5.73 -16.05 17.85
N ARG A 190 6.78 -15.98 17.01
CA ARG A 190 8.18 -15.93 17.44
C ARG A 190 8.59 -14.52 17.83
N ARG A 191 8.38 -13.53 16.95
CA ARG A 191 8.84 -12.16 17.21
C ARG A 191 7.75 -11.23 17.69
N ARG A 192 6.47 -11.54 17.42
CA ARG A 192 5.32 -10.72 17.82
C ARG A 192 5.49 -9.24 17.42
N ASN A 193 6.19 -9.03 16.31
CA ASN A 193 6.49 -7.74 15.74
C ASN A 193 5.50 -7.46 14.61
N PRO A 194 5.19 -6.18 14.35
CA PRO A 194 4.36 -5.80 13.22
C PRO A 194 4.88 -6.34 11.89
N LEU A 195 3.99 -6.98 11.14
CA LEU A 195 4.20 -7.44 9.77
C LEU A 195 3.23 -6.71 8.83
N PRO A 196 3.54 -5.49 8.38
CA PRO A 196 2.76 -4.80 7.37
C PRO A 196 2.68 -5.62 6.08
N PHE A 197 1.53 -5.49 5.45
CA PHE A 197 1.16 -6.11 4.21
C PHE A 197 0.58 -5.03 3.30
N PHE A 198 1.09 -4.96 2.08
CA PHE A 198 0.63 -4.00 1.10
C PHE A 198 0.18 -4.70 -0.18
N TYR A 199 -0.79 -4.10 -0.87
CA TYR A 199 -1.12 -4.43 -2.24
C TYR A 199 -0.60 -3.37 -3.18
N VAL A 200 0.00 -3.80 -4.27
CA VAL A 200 0.27 -2.94 -5.43
C VAL A 200 -0.78 -3.22 -6.48
N ASP A 201 -1.60 -2.21 -6.78
CA ASP A 201 -2.53 -2.25 -7.90
C ASP A 201 -1.87 -1.58 -9.11
N ILE A 202 -1.89 -2.27 -10.25
CA ILE A 202 -1.29 -1.77 -11.48
C ILE A 202 -2.38 -1.73 -12.56
N PRO A 203 -2.59 -0.58 -13.21
CA PRO A 203 -3.46 -0.45 -14.37
C PRO A 203 -3.17 -1.53 -15.44
N GLY A 204 -4.21 -2.07 -16.07
CA GLY A 204 -4.07 -3.04 -17.16
C GLY A 204 -3.82 -4.49 -16.72
N PHE A 205 -3.48 -4.72 -15.45
CA PHE A 205 -3.30 -6.07 -14.89
C PHE A 205 -4.54 -6.53 -14.12
N LYS A 206 -4.87 -7.82 -14.23
CA LYS A 206 -6.03 -8.46 -13.56
C LYS A 206 -5.72 -8.90 -12.12
N TYR A 207 -4.47 -8.77 -11.68
CA TYR A 207 -4.00 -9.20 -10.36
C TYR A 207 -3.38 -8.03 -9.59
N ARG A 208 -3.33 -8.19 -8.26
CA ARG A 208 -2.60 -7.31 -7.35
C ARG A 208 -1.30 -7.98 -6.95
N VAL A 209 -0.23 -7.21 -6.82
CA VAL A 209 1.05 -7.74 -6.31
C VAL A 209 1.09 -7.55 -4.79
N PRO A 210 1.10 -8.63 -3.98
CA PRO A 210 1.26 -8.49 -2.54
C PRO A 210 2.72 -8.22 -2.19
N VAL A 211 2.97 -7.21 -1.37
CA VAL A 211 4.28 -6.91 -0.80
C VAL A 211 4.23 -7.18 0.70
N MET A 212 4.87 -8.28 1.11
CA MET A 212 4.75 -8.84 2.44
C MET A 212 6.04 -8.63 3.22
N ARG A 213 5.97 -8.04 4.41
CA ARG A 213 7.12 -8.07 5.32
C ARG A 213 7.26 -9.48 5.91
N VAL A 214 8.49 -9.99 5.93
CA VAL A 214 8.86 -11.26 6.56
C VAL A 214 10.06 -11.03 7.48
N HIS A 215 9.97 -11.57 8.69
CA HIS A 215 11.07 -11.58 9.64
C HIS A 215 11.97 -12.79 9.41
N THR A 216 13.26 -12.55 9.17
CA THR A 216 14.29 -13.60 9.11
C THR A 216 15.29 -13.44 10.25
N ILE A 217 16.09 -14.48 10.53
CA ILE A 217 17.21 -14.41 11.49
C ILE A 217 18.13 -13.23 11.14
N ILE A 218 18.30 -12.97 9.84
CA ILE A 218 19.18 -11.95 9.26
C ILE A 218 18.44 -10.61 9.00
N GLY A 219 17.25 -10.42 9.57
CA GLY A 219 16.58 -9.12 9.65
C GLY A 219 15.27 -9.13 8.88
N ASP A 220 14.84 -7.95 8.46
CA ASP A 220 13.54 -7.78 7.83
C ASP A 220 13.70 -7.78 6.32
N ARG A 221 12.83 -8.53 5.68
CA ARG A 221 12.74 -8.62 4.23
C ARG A 221 11.32 -8.26 3.82
N TYR A 222 11.17 -7.71 2.63
CA TYR A 222 9.88 -7.68 1.95
C TYR A 222 9.93 -8.65 0.80
N VAL A 223 8.86 -9.41 0.61
CA VAL A 223 8.76 -10.40 -0.46
C VAL A 223 7.56 -10.04 -1.31
N PHE A 224 7.74 -10.06 -2.61
CA PHE A 224 6.66 -9.88 -3.57
C PHE A 224 6.80 -10.84 -4.74
N PRO A 225 5.73 -11.54 -5.13
CA PRO A 225 5.73 -12.42 -6.29
C PRO A 225 5.37 -11.66 -7.57
N LEU A 226 6.03 -11.98 -8.68
CA LEU A 226 5.56 -11.62 -10.03
C LEU A 226 5.27 -12.87 -10.85
N ILE A 227 4.49 -12.71 -11.91
CA ILE A 227 4.31 -13.75 -12.93
C ILE A 227 5.39 -13.51 -13.98
N ASP A 228 6.16 -14.55 -14.28
CA ASP A 228 7.13 -14.57 -15.36
C ASP A 228 6.39 -14.82 -16.67
N ASP A 229 6.47 -13.87 -17.61
CA ASP A 229 5.66 -13.88 -18.83
C ASP A 229 6.03 -15.03 -19.78
N GLU A 230 7.28 -15.52 -19.74
CA GLU A 230 7.75 -16.61 -20.59
C GLU A 230 7.30 -17.97 -20.07
N THR A 231 7.43 -18.18 -18.77
CA THR A 231 7.16 -19.47 -18.13
C THR A 231 5.75 -19.58 -17.55
N ASN A 232 5.04 -18.45 -17.43
CA ASN A 232 3.77 -18.32 -16.72
C ASN A 232 3.85 -18.87 -15.27
N THR A 233 5.03 -18.78 -14.65
CA THR A 233 5.26 -19.22 -13.28
C THR A 233 5.42 -18.04 -12.33
N THR A 234 5.09 -18.26 -11.06
CA THR A 234 5.25 -17.23 -10.03
C THR A 234 6.69 -17.21 -9.52
N VAL A 235 7.36 -16.07 -9.70
CA VAL A 235 8.74 -15.84 -9.25
C VAL A 235 8.74 -14.89 -8.05
N PRO A 236 9.29 -15.30 -6.90
CA PRO A 236 9.42 -14.42 -5.74
C PRO A 236 10.62 -13.47 -5.90
N TYR A 237 10.44 -12.21 -5.50
CA TYR A 237 11.50 -11.23 -5.36
C TYR A 237 11.59 -10.76 -3.92
N ILE A 238 12.80 -10.36 -3.51
CA ILE A 238 13.11 -10.03 -2.11
C ILE A 238 13.73 -8.64 -2.04
N ILE A 239 13.18 -7.77 -1.22
CA ILE A 239 13.75 -6.48 -0.82
C ILE A 239 14.31 -6.64 0.60
N GLU A 240 15.63 -6.61 0.75
CA GLU A 240 16.30 -6.81 2.04
C GLU A 240 17.01 -5.53 2.47
N GLY A 241 16.70 -5.07 3.69
CA GLY A 241 17.31 -3.87 4.26
C GLY A 241 18.75 -4.13 4.71
N ARG A 242 19.65 -3.18 4.49
CA ARG A 242 21.00 -3.22 5.08
C ARG A 242 20.91 -3.10 6.60
N ARG A 243 21.62 -3.97 7.30
CA ARG A 243 21.77 -3.86 8.76
C ARG A 243 22.82 -2.80 9.10
N PHE A 244 22.66 -2.18 10.28
CA PHE A 244 23.68 -1.35 10.94
C PHE A 244 24.10 -0.06 10.21
N THR A 245 23.36 0.40 9.22
CA THR A 245 23.58 1.71 8.58
C THR A 245 22.48 2.68 9.03
N PRO A 246 22.82 3.93 9.40
CA PRO A 246 21.82 4.99 9.52
C PRO A 246 21.24 5.21 8.12
N GLY A 247 19.95 4.94 7.93
CA GLY A 247 19.29 4.92 6.62
C GLY A 247 18.57 3.61 6.35
N GLN A 248 17.63 3.62 5.41
CA GLN A 248 16.93 2.41 4.95
C GLN A 248 17.38 2.07 3.53
N ASP A 249 18.66 1.73 3.37
CA ASP A 249 19.15 1.16 2.12
C ASP A 249 18.58 -0.26 1.95
N TYR A 250 18.10 -0.59 0.75
CA TYR A 250 17.64 -1.93 0.41
C TYR A 250 18.34 -2.51 -0.81
N PHE A 251 18.59 -3.80 -0.78
CA PHE A 251 18.93 -4.59 -1.96
C PHE A 251 17.71 -5.35 -2.45
N VAL A 252 17.57 -5.44 -3.77
CA VAL A 252 16.53 -6.25 -4.42
C VAL A 252 17.18 -7.48 -5.02
N PHE A 253 16.62 -8.65 -4.75
CA PHE A 253 17.13 -9.95 -5.18
C PHE A 253 16.08 -10.76 -5.94
N ASP A 254 16.53 -11.57 -6.90
CA ASP A 254 15.75 -12.67 -7.44
C ASP A 254 15.68 -13.76 -6.36
N GLY A 255 14.47 -14.16 -5.96
CA GLY A 255 14.28 -15.16 -4.90
C GLY A 255 14.68 -16.58 -5.31
N ARG A 256 14.83 -16.87 -6.60
CA ARG A 256 15.29 -18.17 -7.13
C ARG A 256 16.81 -18.30 -7.02
N THR A 257 17.52 -17.28 -7.48
CA THR A 257 18.99 -17.31 -7.63
C THR A 257 19.72 -16.57 -6.52
N MET A 258 19.01 -15.78 -5.71
CA MET A 258 19.56 -14.86 -4.70
C MET A 258 20.58 -13.86 -5.27
N GLN A 259 20.54 -13.61 -6.58
CA GLN A 259 21.40 -12.61 -7.22
C GLN A 259 20.80 -11.20 -7.06
N LYS A 260 21.68 -10.21 -6.91
CA LYS A 260 21.28 -8.80 -6.75
C LYS A 260 20.84 -8.23 -8.08
N ILE A 261 19.64 -7.66 -8.12
CA ILE A 261 19.04 -7.04 -9.31
C ILE A 261 19.12 -5.52 -9.21
N ALA A 262 18.79 -4.96 -8.04
CA ALA A 262 18.73 -3.52 -7.84
C ALA A 262 19.12 -3.12 -6.42
N PHE A 263 19.31 -1.82 -6.23
CA PHE A 263 19.62 -1.16 -4.98
C PHE A 263 18.72 0.05 -4.81
N ILE A 264 17.97 0.09 -3.72
CA ILE A 264 17.12 1.21 -3.33
C ILE A 264 17.88 1.99 -2.27
N ASN A 265 18.34 3.17 -2.64
CA ASN A 265 19.15 4.04 -1.81
C ASN A 265 18.28 5.14 -1.21
N ASP A 266 17.92 4.96 0.06
CA ASP A 266 17.34 6.02 0.87
C ASP A 266 18.49 6.82 1.46
N VAL A 267 18.91 7.88 0.78
CA VAL A 267 20.05 8.70 1.21
C VAL A 267 19.71 9.26 2.60
N ALA A 268 20.29 8.66 3.63
CA ALA A 268 19.92 8.78 5.04
C ALA A 268 19.89 10.19 5.65
N LEU A 269 20.30 11.22 4.89
CA LEU A 269 20.32 12.63 5.25
C LEU A 269 19.27 13.48 4.49
N ASN A 270 18.46 12.87 3.61
CA ASN A 270 17.45 13.58 2.84
C ASN A 270 16.25 13.92 3.71
N ILE A 271 16.32 15.11 4.31
CA ILE A 271 15.17 15.85 4.87
C ILE A 271 14.01 15.91 3.85
N GLY A 272 14.30 15.74 2.55
CA GLY A 272 13.33 15.71 1.46
C GLY A 272 13.01 14.37 0.82
N GLY A 273 13.16 13.23 1.49
CA GLY A 273 12.48 11.98 1.08
C GLY A 273 12.80 11.42 -0.31
N LYS A 274 13.88 11.86 -0.97
CA LYS A 274 14.34 11.34 -2.26
C LYS A 274 15.01 9.97 -2.11
N VAL A 275 14.53 9.01 -2.90
CA VAL A 275 14.97 7.62 -2.96
C VAL A 275 15.39 7.27 -4.38
N ASP A 276 16.59 6.73 -4.56
CA ASP A 276 17.06 6.25 -5.87
C ASP A 276 16.89 4.73 -5.98
N ILE A 277 16.31 4.25 -7.08
CA ILE A 277 16.29 2.83 -7.45
C ILE A 277 17.32 2.62 -8.56
N LYS A 278 18.46 2.03 -8.22
CA LYS A 278 19.59 1.77 -9.11
C LYS A 278 19.64 0.30 -9.48
N PHE A 279 19.48 -0.02 -10.76
CA PHE A 279 19.64 -1.40 -11.22
C PHE A 279 21.12 -1.77 -11.31
N MET A 280 21.43 -3.06 -11.15
CA MET A 280 22.79 -3.55 -11.26
C MET A 280 23.25 -3.51 -12.70
N LYS A 281 24.48 -3.04 -12.91
CA LYS A 281 25.12 -3.07 -14.22
C LYS A 281 25.31 -4.53 -14.67
N PRO A 282 25.12 -4.82 -15.96
CA PRO A 282 25.54 -6.09 -16.52
C PRO A 282 27.04 -6.28 -16.31
N LYS A 283 27.45 -7.53 -16.12
CA LYS A 283 28.86 -7.89 -15.96
C LYS A 283 29.31 -8.65 -17.20
N PRO A 284 30.53 -8.40 -17.70
CA PRO A 284 31.08 -9.25 -18.73
C PRO A 284 31.23 -10.68 -18.18
N ASP A 285 30.94 -11.65 -19.04
CA ASP A 285 31.19 -13.05 -18.76
C ASP A 285 32.70 -13.36 -18.85
N LYS A 286 33.07 -14.64 -18.76
CA LYS A 286 34.48 -15.07 -18.86
C LYS A 286 35.10 -14.78 -20.24
N ASN A 287 34.28 -14.60 -21.26
CA ASN A 287 34.69 -14.34 -22.64
C ASN A 287 34.72 -12.83 -22.95
N GLY A 288 34.33 -11.99 -21.99
CA GLY A 288 34.23 -10.54 -22.17
C GLY A 288 32.90 -10.08 -22.79
N GLU A 289 31.96 -10.98 -23.05
CA GLU A 289 30.64 -10.64 -23.57
C GLU A 289 29.76 -10.09 -22.45
N LEU A 290 29.13 -8.95 -22.70
CA LEU A 290 28.29 -8.28 -21.73
C LEU A 290 26.96 -9.03 -21.59
N GLN A 291 26.86 -9.92 -20.61
CA GLN A 291 25.59 -10.58 -20.31
C GLN A 291 24.79 -9.73 -19.33
N ASP A 292 23.58 -9.37 -19.75
CA ASP A 292 22.61 -8.68 -18.92
C ASP A 292 21.46 -9.62 -18.53
N PRO A 293 21.66 -10.46 -17.50
CA PRO A 293 20.62 -11.39 -17.08
C PRO A 293 19.38 -10.68 -16.53
N TRP A 294 19.38 -9.34 -16.37
CA TRP A 294 18.31 -8.58 -15.74
C TRP A 294 17.63 -7.58 -16.66
N GLU A 295 18.01 -7.51 -17.94
CA GLU A 295 17.41 -6.55 -18.88
C GLU A 295 15.89 -6.71 -18.92
N TYR A 296 15.38 -7.94 -18.95
CA TYR A 296 13.94 -8.21 -18.94
C TYR A 296 13.24 -7.61 -17.71
N LEU A 297 13.86 -7.64 -16.53
CA LEU A 297 13.30 -7.03 -15.31
C LEU A 297 13.39 -5.51 -15.31
N ARG A 298 14.46 -4.95 -15.90
CA ARG A 298 14.58 -3.51 -16.07
C ARG A 298 13.60 -2.96 -17.08
N ARG A 299 13.07 -3.78 -17.98
CA ARG A 299 11.97 -3.43 -18.90
C ARG A 299 10.59 -3.79 -18.33
N ASN A 300 10.53 -4.74 -17.40
CA ASN A 300 9.27 -5.21 -16.83
C ASN A 300 8.56 -4.10 -16.03
N TYR A 301 7.42 -3.65 -16.58
CA TYR A 301 6.64 -2.57 -16.01
C TYR A 301 6.14 -2.87 -14.59
N VAL A 302 5.65 -4.08 -14.35
CA VAL A 302 5.12 -4.49 -13.04
C VAL A 302 6.21 -4.45 -11.98
N PHE A 303 7.40 -4.98 -12.29
CA PHE A 303 8.55 -4.97 -11.40
C PHE A 303 8.96 -3.54 -11.03
N GLN A 304 9.15 -2.67 -12.02
CA GLN A 304 9.47 -1.26 -11.79
C GLN A 304 8.43 -0.59 -10.88
N ARG A 305 7.13 -0.82 -11.13
CA ARG A 305 6.04 -0.21 -10.36
C ARG A 305 6.05 -0.63 -8.91
N VAL A 306 6.28 -1.91 -8.63
CA VAL A 306 6.40 -2.40 -7.25
C VAL A 306 7.55 -1.68 -6.54
N LEU A 307 8.71 -1.51 -7.19
CA LEU A 307 9.84 -0.82 -6.59
C LEU A 307 9.60 0.68 -6.37
N ILE A 308 8.99 1.37 -7.34
CA ILE A 308 8.61 2.80 -7.22
C ILE A 308 7.63 2.98 -6.06
N MET A 309 6.59 2.14 -6.01
CA MET A 309 5.57 2.19 -4.97
C MET A 309 6.16 1.90 -3.59
N PHE A 310 7.04 0.90 -3.50
CA PHE A 310 7.77 0.60 -2.28
C PHE A 310 8.63 1.79 -1.84
N ALA A 311 9.44 2.37 -2.73
CA ALA A 311 10.28 3.53 -2.46
C ALA A 311 9.47 4.74 -1.96
N ALA A 312 8.36 5.07 -2.63
CA ALA A 312 7.46 6.16 -2.24
C ALA A 312 6.81 5.94 -0.87
N SER A 313 6.68 4.67 -0.43
CA SER A 313 6.05 4.32 0.84
C SER A 313 7.01 4.36 2.05
N LEU A 314 8.34 4.35 1.83
CA LEU A 314 9.35 4.24 2.90
C LEU A 314 9.20 5.31 3.98
N LYS A 315 8.94 6.57 3.58
CA LYS A 315 8.71 7.72 4.49
C LYS A 315 7.60 7.45 5.51
N TYR A 316 6.64 6.59 5.18
CA TYR A 316 5.44 6.31 5.98
C TYR A 316 5.55 5.03 6.81
N PHE A 317 6.59 4.21 6.61
CA PHE A 317 6.73 2.93 7.30
C PHE A 317 6.82 3.06 8.82
N HIS A 318 7.54 4.03 9.35
CA HIS A 318 7.64 4.22 10.82
C HIS A 318 6.30 4.54 11.49
N PRO A 319 5.49 5.50 10.99
CA PRO A 319 4.11 5.68 11.43
C PRO A 319 3.28 4.38 11.40
N ILE A 320 3.32 3.64 10.29
CA ILE A 320 2.58 2.39 10.09
C ILE A 320 3.01 1.34 11.12
N TYR A 321 4.32 1.16 11.32
CA TYR A 321 4.85 0.26 12.34
C TYR A 321 4.39 0.60 13.74
N ARG A 322 4.33 1.89 14.07
CA ARG A 322 3.86 2.36 15.37
C ARG A 322 2.38 2.04 15.58
N GLN A 323 1.56 2.20 14.54
CA GLN A 323 0.14 1.85 14.55
C GLN A 323 -0.06 0.35 14.80
N TYR A 324 0.55 -0.52 13.99
CA TYR A 324 0.43 -1.97 14.16
C TYR A 324 0.99 -2.48 15.49
N ARG A 325 2.04 -1.86 16.02
CA ARG A 325 2.54 -2.20 17.35
C ARG A 325 1.52 -1.90 18.46
N ARG A 326 0.75 -0.82 18.34
CA ARG A 326 -0.33 -0.48 19.29
C ARG A 326 -1.47 -1.49 19.18
N VAL A 327 -1.91 -1.78 17.95
CA VAL A 327 -2.91 -2.81 17.60
C VAL A 327 -2.55 -4.15 18.23
N HIS A 328 -1.33 -4.63 17.98
CA HIS A 328 -0.82 -5.88 18.53
C HIS A 328 -0.80 -5.90 20.07
N ARG A 329 -0.32 -4.82 20.72
CA ARG A 329 -0.31 -4.71 22.20
C ARG A 329 -1.71 -4.73 22.81
N ALA A 330 -2.69 -4.09 22.17
CA ALA A 330 -4.06 -4.05 22.66
C ALA A 330 -4.71 -5.44 22.63
N MET A 331 -4.64 -6.13 21.49
CA MET A 331 -5.14 -7.50 21.38
C MET A 331 -4.39 -8.49 22.26
N LYS A 332 -3.07 -8.33 22.44
CA LYS A 332 -2.31 -9.13 23.41
C LYS A 332 -2.89 -8.96 24.82
N THR A 333 -3.20 -7.72 25.22
CA THR A 333 -3.80 -7.45 26.54
C THR A 333 -5.14 -8.18 26.70
N LEU A 334 -5.98 -8.22 25.66
CA LEU A 334 -7.25 -8.94 25.68
C LEU A 334 -7.06 -10.45 25.74
N ARG A 335 -6.17 -11.00 24.92
CA ARG A 335 -5.86 -12.44 24.94
C ARG A 335 -5.36 -12.87 26.33
N ASP A 336 -4.46 -12.08 26.92
CA ASP A 336 -3.92 -12.35 28.25
C ASP A 336 -5.04 -12.20 29.31
N TYR A 337 -5.97 -11.25 29.16
CA TYR A 337 -7.20 -11.20 29.97
C TYR A 337 -8.02 -12.49 29.89
N HIS A 338 -8.34 -12.99 28.69
CA HIS A 338 -9.13 -14.22 28.53
C HIS A 338 -8.44 -15.45 29.13
N LYS A 339 -7.11 -15.54 29.00
CA LYS A 339 -6.33 -16.63 29.62
C LYS A 339 -6.41 -16.61 31.14
N ASP A 340 -6.38 -15.43 31.73
CA ASP A 340 -6.37 -15.26 33.19
C ASP A 340 -7.79 -15.23 33.77
N ALA A 341 -8.82 -15.00 32.96
CA ALA A 341 -10.20 -14.78 33.39
C ALA A 341 -10.78 -15.96 34.17
N THR A 342 -10.23 -17.17 34.01
CA THR A 342 -10.63 -18.35 34.79
C THR A 342 -10.09 -18.34 36.21
N LYS A 343 -9.05 -17.54 36.51
CA LYS A 343 -8.32 -17.52 37.79
C LYS A 343 -8.58 -16.27 38.64
N MET A 344 -9.31 -15.29 38.13
CA MET A 344 -9.52 -13.99 38.77
C MET A 344 -10.86 -13.93 39.52
N SER A 345 -10.93 -13.10 40.56
CA SER A 345 -12.21 -12.73 41.19
C SER A 345 -13.09 -11.92 40.22
N VAL A 346 -14.39 -11.82 40.50
CA VAL A 346 -15.34 -11.07 39.64
C VAL A 346 -14.91 -9.61 39.47
N MET A 347 -14.47 -8.96 40.57
CA MET A 347 -14.05 -7.55 40.56
C MET A 347 -12.77 -7.35 39.72
N GLU A 348 -11.79 -8.24 39.84
CA GLU A 348 -10.55 -8.20 39.04
C GLU A 348 -10.81 -8.46 37.55
N LYS A 349 -11.74 -9.37 37.23
CA LYS A 349 -12.17 -9.61 35.84
C LYS A 349 -12.75 -8.32 35.26
N GLU A 350 -13.64 -7.65 35.98
CA GLU A 350 -14.30 -6.46 35.48
C GLU A 350 -13.32 -5.31 35.23
N ASP A 351 -12.41 -5.02 36.17
CA ASP A 351 -11.41 -3.96 36.00
C ASP A 351 -10.41 -4.29 34.87
N LYS A 352 -9.88 -5.52 34.82
CA LYS A 352 -8.95 -5.93 33.77
C LYS A 352 -9.62 -5.95 32.39
N TYR A 353 -10.89 -6.37 32.31
CA TYR A 353 -11.69 -6.27 31.10
C TYR A 353 -11.92 -4.83 30.70
N ARG A 354 -12.26 -3.94 31.64
CA ARG A 354 -12.45 -2.49 31.38
C ARG A 354 -11.17 -1.86 30.83
N ARG A 355 -10.00 -2.19 31.39
CA ARG A 355 -8.68 -1.74 30.89
C ARG A 355 -8.36 -2.32 29.51
N ALA A 356 -8.62 -3.61 29.27
CA ALA A 356 -8.43 -4.25 27.97
C ALA A 356 -9.36 -3.64 26.91
N LYS A 357 -10.64 -3.49 27.23
CA LYS A 357 -11.67 -2.85 26.39
C LYS A 357 -11.29 -1.40 26.09
N LYS A 358 -10.84 -0.60 27.07
CA LYS A 358 -10.34 0.76 26.85
C LYS A 358 -9.18 0.80 25.85
N LYS A 359 -8.22 -0.13 25.98
CA LYS A 359 -7.14 -0.30 25.02
C LYS A 359 -7.63 -0.81 23.67
N MET A 360 -8.77 -1.49 23.58
CA MET A 360 -9.31 -2.05 22.34
C MET A 360 -10.41 -1.24 21.69
N ARG A 361 -10.93 -0.18 22.32
CA ARG A 361 -11.97 0.68 21.73
C ARG A 361 -11.57 1.16 20.33
N PHE A 362 -10.28 1.32 20.10
CA PHE A 362 -9.73 1.71 18.80
C PHE A 362 -9.81 0.58 17.74
N LEU A 363 -9.93 -0.70 18.13
CA LEU A 363 -10.05 -1.83 17.20
C LEU A 363 -11.47 -2.00 16.65
N LYS A 364 -12.49 -1.64 17.42
CA LYS A 364 -13.91 -1.77 17.02
C LYS A 364 -14.28 -0.94 15.80
N ASN A 365 -13.48 0.08 15.52
CA ASN A 365 -13.74 1.04 14.47
C ASN A 365 -12.73 0.92 13.32
N PHE A 366 -11.99 -0.19 13.19
CA PHE A 366 -11.21 -0.44 11.98
C PHE A 366 -12.18 -0.62 10.81
N PRO A 367 -12.22 0.30 9.83
CA PRO A 367 -13.05 0.11 8.66
C PRO A 367 -12.42 -1.01 7.85
N VAL A 368 -13.01 -2.20 7.92
CA VAL A 368 -12.62 -3.33 7.08
C VAL A 368 -13.52 -3.32 5.86
N TRP A 369 -12.94 -3.04 4.70
CA TRP A 369 -13.69 -3.07 3.46
C TRP A 369 -13.82 -4.51 2.96
N PRO A 370 -14.97 -4.90 2.37
CA PRO A 370 -15.13 -6.24 1.78
C PRO A 370 -14.00 -6.60 0.81
N LYS A 371 -13.48 -5.62 0.06
CA LYS A 371 -12.33 -5.75 -0.86
C LYS A 371 -10.99 -6.13 -0.21
N GLU A 372 -10.86 -5.98 1.12
CA GLU A 372 -9.69 -6.40 1.90
C GLU A 372 -9.86 -7.80 2.48
N LEU A 373 -11.11 -8.26 2.66
CA LEU A 373 -11.45 -9.59 3.17
C LEU A 373 -11.57 -10.62 2.06
N SER A 374 -11.95 -10.20 0.85
CA SER A 374 -11.79 -11.03 -0.33
C SER A 374 -10.30 -11.10 -0.66
N LEU A 375 -9.62 -12.16 -0.20
CA LEU A 375 -8.75 -12.90 -1.11
C LEU A 375 -9.61 -13.08 -2.35
N HIS A 376 -9.38 -12.35 -3.44
CA HIS A 376 -9.73 -12.73 -4.80
C HIS A 376 -9.74 -11.52 -5.72
N TYR A 377 -8.98 -11.66 -6.81
CA TYR A 377 -9.55 -11.63 -8.15
C TYR A 377 -10.73 -10.69 -8.29
N ASN A 378 -10.49 -9.48 -8.82
CA ASN A 378 -11.54 -8.53 -9.15
C ASN A 378 -12.43 -9.12 -10.26
N PRO A 379 -13.61 -9.70 -9.96
CA PRO A 379 -14.46 -10.28 -11.01
C PRO A 379 -15.01 -9.17 -11.91
N ARG A 380 -15.04 -7.92 -11.41
CA ARG A 380 -15.52 -6.73 -12.13
C ARG A 380 -14.58 -6.25 -13.24
N ARG A 381 -13.47 -6.96 -13.51
CA ARG A 381 -12.59 -6.76 -14.68
C ARG A 381 -12.52 -7.97 -15.62
N VAL A 382 -13.38 -8.96 -15.42
CA VAL A 382 -13.56 -10.09 -16.33
C VAL A 382 -15.00 -10.11 -16.82
N ARG A 383 -15.36 -9.11 -17.64
CA ARG A 383 -16.30 -9.35 -18.72
C ARG A 383 -15.48 -9.23 -19.99
N THR A 384 -15.05 -10.39 -20.49
CA THR A 384 -14.88 -10.60 -21.94
C THR A 384 -16.25 -10.64 -22.58
#